data_AF-A0A2T6ZUV5-F1
#
_entry.id   AF-A0A2T6ZUV5-F1
#
_cell.length_a   1.000
_cell.length_b   1.000
_cell.length_c   1.000
_cell.angle_alpha   90.00
_cell.angle_beta   90.00
_cell.angle_gamma   90.00
#
_symmetry.space_group_name_H-M   'P 1'
#
loop_
_entity.id
_entity.type
_entity.pdbx_description
1 polymer ?
#
loop_
_entity_poly.entity_id
_entity_poly.type
_entity_poly.pdbx_seq_one_letter_code
_entity_poly.pdbx_strand_id
1 'polypeptide(L)'
;MILDCLSPAFPRSARILMLCCSGSLRAACGVAGGGSKASLSVHFARSGNVGELNAKDSSQETVIGLMGMLAGSFVVSHISSTWATWLSLMLLLAVHLGTNFKAVTAVALRTLNRQRTNVVCSAFLDTGEILTPRQAARRERIFERDGVLRWGESRVLGNAEIGVKLTALIRSLHQSPECKKKGEEGVSLTELANVFQNEKHLLWYDVQKRLVTICLKEKVSPEEQLKSWVHALVLAKEIRHRWPKGGADNSNRPSQQALLDIVRETLDDIGMSFTPMSQRLREAGWDLGAPVLETVPGYRVGICSIEITSAGGGRDDTTAKGGEAKKDI
;
A
#
# COMPACT_ATOMS: atom_id res chain seq x y z
N MET A 1 -5.95 14.94 25.45
CA MET A 1 -5.28 16.19 25.87
C MET A 1 -6.20 17.38 25.68
N ILE A 2 -6.47 17.85 24.46
CA ILE A 2 -7.40 19.00 24.24
C ILE A 2 -8.79 18.74 24.82
N LEU A 3 -9.38 17.57 24.53
CA LEU A 3 -10.69 17.19 25.08
C LEU A 3 -10.68 17.12 26.61
N ASP A 4 -9.57 16.73 27.24
CA ASP A 4 -9.45 16.65 28.69
C ASP A 4 -9.50 18.05 29.31
N CYS A 5 -8.72 18.99 28.76
CA CYS A 5 -8.67 20.39 29.20
C CYS A 5 -9.98 21.15 28.91
N LEU A 6 -10.70 20.77 27.86
CA LEU A 6 -11.96 21.41 27.48
C LEU A 6 -13.17 20.84 28.26
N SER A 7 -13.09 19.58 28.72
CA SER A 7 -14.18 18.87 29.40
C SER A 7 -14.84 19.60 30.59
N PRO A 8 -14.14 20.42 31.41
CA PRO A 8 -14.76 21.16 32.50
C PRO A 8 -15.76 22.22 32.04
N ALA A 9 -15.62 22.75 30.82
CA ALA A 9 -16.47 23.81 30.27
C ALA A 9 -17.89 23.33 29.88
N PHE A 10 -18.14 22.01 29.93
CA PHE A 10 -19.40 21.41 29.48
C PHE A 10 -20.20 20.77 30.64
N PRO A 11 -21.52 20.58 30.46
CA PRO A 11 -22.38 19.86 31.40
C PRO A 11 -21.95 18.41 31.64
N ARG A 12 -22.38 17.81 32.76
CA ARG A 12 -21.93 16.49 33.24
C ARG A 12 -21.99 15.39 32.17
N SER A 13 -23.09 15.28 31.42
CA SER A 13 -23.25 14.24 30.38
C SER A 13 -22.25 14.41 29.24
N ALA A 14 -22.10 15.62 28.72
CA ALA A 14 -21.13 15.94 27.67
C ALA A 14 -19.67 15.79 28.15
N ARG A 15 -19.38 16.12 29.41
CA ARG A 15 -18.06 15.92 30.04
C ARG A 15 -17.65 14.45 30.05
N ILE A 16 -18.54 13.57 30.49
CA ILE A 16 -18.29 12.11 30.50
C ILE A 16 -17.99 11.63 29.08
N LEU A 17 -18.82 12.02 28.10
CA LEU A 17 -18.61 11.64 26.70
C LEU A 17 -17.25 12.10 26.17
N MET A 18 -16.84 13.35 26.45
CA MET A 18 -15.53 13.86 26.03
C MET A 18 -14.36 13.13 26.68
N LEU A 19 -14.44 12.82 27.97
CA LEU A 19 -13.39 12.07 28.67
C LEU A 19 -13.27 10.63 28.14
N CYS A 20 -14.41 9.98 27.87
CA CYS A 20 -14.43 8.66 27.22
C CYS A 20 -13.81 8.73 25.82
N CYS A 21 -14.21 9.70 24.99
CA CYS A 21 -13.65 9.91 23.66
C CYS A 21 -12.14 10.16 23.72
N SER A 22 -11.68 11.01 24.64
CA SER A 22 -10.27 11.29 24.87
C SER A 22 -9.48 10.03 25.28
N GLY A 23 -10.06 9.20 26.15
CA GLY A 23 -9.53 7.89 26.52
C GLY A 23 -9.38 6.95 25.32
N SER A 24 -10.43 6.82 24.50
CA SER A 24 -10.40 6.02 23.28
C SER A 24 -9.38 6.51 22.27
N LEU A 25 -9.26 7.83 22.07
CA LEU A 25 -8.25 8.42 21.18
C LEU A 25 -6.83 8.18 21.69
N ARG A 26 -6.58 8.26 23.00
CA ARG A 26 -5.29 7.91 23.60
C ARG A 26 -4.96 6.43 23.40
N ALA A 27 -5.93 5.55 23.61
CA ALA A 27 -5.74 4.11 23.37
C ALA A 27 -5.44 3.82 21.90
N ALA A 28 -6.20 4.41 20.96
CA ALA A 28 -5.95 4.28 19.52
C ALA A 28 -4.56 4.80 19.12
N CYS A 29 -4.15 5.96 19.65
CA CYS A 29 -2.81 6.51 19.45
C CYS A 29 -1.73 5.58 20.00
N GLY A 30 -1.95 4.98 21.19
CA GLY A 30 -1.02 4.02 21.80
C GLY A 30 -0.85 2.75 20.96
N VAL A 31 -1.95 2.20 20.42
CA VAL A 31 -1.89 1.02 19.53
C VAL A 31 -1.18 1.35 18.22
N ALA A 32 -1.52 2.47 17.58
CA ALA A 32 -0.88 2.90 16.33
C ALA A 32 0.62 3.19 16.51
N GLY A 33 0.98 3.91 17.60
CA GLY A 33 2.35 4.21 17.96
C GLY A 33 3.16 2.95 18.30
N GLY A 34 2.59 2.06 19.11
CA GLY A 34 3.20 0.78 19.49
C GLY A 34 3.46 -0.13 18.28
N GLY A 35 2.48 -0.25 17.37
CA GLY A 35 2.65 -1.00 16.12
C GLY A 35 3.74 -0.43 15.22
N SER A 36 3.78 0.91 15.07
CA SER A 36 4.81 1.60 14.28
C SER A 36 6.20 1.40 14.89
N LYS A 37 6.31 1.52 16.23
CA LYS A 37 7.54 1.27 16.99
C LYS A 37 8.03 -0.17 16.82
N ALA A 38 7.15 -1.17 16.93
CA ALA A 38 7.51 -2.56 16.72
C ALA A 38 8.05 -2.81 15.31
N SER A 39 7.42 -2.25 14.28
CA SER A 39 7.90 -2.34 12.89
C SER A 39 9.28 -1.70 12.72
N LEU A 40 9.53 -0.54 13.34
CA LEU A 40 10.84 0.12 13.35
C LEU A 40 11.90 -0.68 14.10
N SER A 41 11.57 -1.28 15.25
CA SER A 41 12.49 -2.17 15.98
C SER A 41 12.92 -3.36 15.14
N VAL A 42 11.99 -3.98 14.41
CA VAL A 42 12.31 -5.05 13.45
C VAL A 42 13.20 -4.54 12.32
N HIS A 43 12.93 -3.33 11.81
CA HIS A 43 13.76 -2.71 10.78
C HIS A 43 15.20 -2.44 11.25
N PHE A 44 15.39 -2.01 12.49
CA PHE A 44 16.72 -1.73 13.04
C PHE A 44 17.45 -2.99 13.52
N ALA A 45 16.74 -4.10 13.74
CA ALA A 45 17.34 -5.39 14.04
C ALA A 45 18.08 -5.93 12.81
N ARG A 46 19.39 -6.11 12.92
CA ARG A 46 20.24 -6.59 11.81
C ARG A 46 20.46 -8.10 11.83
N SER A 47 20.32 -8.75 12.99
CA SER A 47 20.71 -10.15 13.17
C SER A 47 19.78 -10.89 14.15
N GLY A 48 18.47 -10.77 13.97
CA GLY A 48 17.48 -11.39 14.87
C GLY A 48 17.51 -10.83 16.30
N ASN A 49 18.19 -9.71 16.52
CA ASN A 49 18.41 -9.09 17.83
C ASN A 49 17.30 -8.11 18.24
N VAL A 50 16.06 -8.37 17.81
CA VAL A 50 14.89 -7.53 18.13
C VAL A 50 14.67 -7.44 19.65
N GLY A 51 14.87 -8.55 20.37
CA GLY A 51 14.71 -8.59 21.83
C GLY A 51 15.71 -7.68 22.55
N GLU A 52 16.98 -7.69 22.14
CA GLU A 52 18.02 -6.82 22.71
C GLU A 52 17.71 -5.34 22.43
N LEU A 53 17.31 -5.02 21.20
CA LEU A 53 16.93 -3.65 20.84
C LEU A 53 15.74 -3.17 21.66
N ASN A 54 14.68 -3.97 21.78
CA ASN A 54 13.51 -3.63 22.57
C ASN A 54 13.84 -3.44 24.05
N ALA A 55 14.74 -4.26 24.62
CA ALA A 55 15.17 -4.12 26.01
C ALA A 55 15.93 -2.80 26.25
N LYS A 56 16.85 -2.45 25.35
CA LYS A 56 17.60 -1.19 25.40
C LYS A 56 16.68 0.01 25.24
N ASP A 57 15.78 -0.04 24.26
CA ASP A 57 14.83 1.04 23.98
C ASP A 57 13.82 1.23 25.12
N SER A 58 13.30 0.15 25.72
CA SER A 58 12.43 0.22 26.90
C SER A 58 13.12 0.86 28.12
N SER A 59 14.41 0.57 28.31
CA SER A 59 15.21 1.21 29.37
C SER A 59 15.35 2.71 29.12
N GLN A 60 15.59 3.13 27.87
CA GLN A 60 15.65 4.55 27.50
C GLN A 60 14.30 5.24 27.70
N GLU A 61 13.21 4.59 27.28
CA GLU A 61 11.85 5.10 27.47
C GLU A 61 11.53 5.32 28.94
N THR A 62 11.95 4.41 29.82
CA THR A 62 11.76 4.55 31.28
C THR A 62 12.51 5.76 31.83
N VAL A 63 13.80 5.91 31.50
CA VAL A 63 14.61 7.04 31.98
C VAL A 63 14.06 8.37 31.46
N ILE A 64 13.75 8.46 30.17
CA ILE A 64 13.17 9.66 29.56
C ILE A 64 11.80 9.95 30.15
N GLY A 65 10.99 8.92 30.45
CA GLY A 65 9.71 9.06 31.13
C GLY A 65 9.86 9.65 32.53
N LEU A 66 10.82 9.18 33.33
CA LEU A 66 11.12 9.75 34.65
C LEU A 66 11.55 11.21 34.55
N MET A 67 12.47 11.53 33.63
CA MET A 67 12.88 12.92 33.39
C MET A 67 11.72 13.79 32.92
N GLY A 68 10.86 13.26 32.05
CA GLY A 68 9.66 13.94 31.56
C GLY A 68 8.65 14.22 32.68
N MET A 69 8.45 13.30 33.62
CA MET A 69 7.61 13.53 34.79
C MET A 69 8.20 14.61 35.69
N LEU A 70 9.50 14.58 35.97
CA LEU A 70 10.17 15.63 36.76
C LEU A 70 10.04 17.01 36.11
N ALA A 71 10.35 17.11 34.81
CA ALA A 71 10.18 18.34 34.05
C ALA A 71 8.71 18.81 34.02
N GLY A 72 7.78 17.88 33.84
CA GLY A 72 6.34 18.14 33.87
C GLY A 72 5.87 18.69 35.22
N SER A 73 6.32 18.12 36.34
CA SER A 73 6.02 18.62 37.68
C SER A 73 6.53 20.04 37.91
N PHE A 74 7.74 20.34 37.41
CA PHE A 74 8.29 21.70 37.47
C PHE A 74 7.50 22.69 36.60
N VAL A 75 7.10 22.30 35.39
CA VAL A 75 6.30 23.17 34.50
C VAL A 75 4.93 23.43 35.13
N VAL A 76 4.26 22.40 35.64
CA VAL A 76 2.93 22.52 36.26
C VAL A 76 2.95 23.43 37.49
N SER A 77 4.02 23.43 38.30
CA SER A 77 4.10 24.31 39.48
C SER A 77 4.14 25.80 39.13
N HIS A 78 4.43 26.15 37.87
CA HIS A 78 4.44 27.53 37.37
C HIS A 78 3.18 27.91 36.58
N ILE A 79 2.25 26.98 36.36
CA ILE A 79 1.00 27.24 35.63
C ILE A 79 -0.10 27.64 36.62
N SER A 80 -0.44 28.94 36.65
CA SER A 80 -1.44 29.49 37.57
C SER A 80 -2.75 29.94 36.91
N SER A 81 -2.81 30.03 35.58
CA SER A 81 -3.97 30.57 34.86
C SER A 81 -4.41 29.67 33.69
N THR A 82 -5.70 29.75 33.34
CA THR A 82 -6.27 29.02 32.21
C THR A 82 -5.54 29.31 30.90
N TRP A 83 -5.15 30.57 30.66
CA TRP A 83 -4.37 30.95 29.47
C TRP A 83 -2.99 30.30 29.47
N ALA A 84 -2.29 30.31 30.61
CA ALA A 84 -0.99 29.65 30.74
C ALA A 84 -1.08 28.13 30.50
N THR A 85 -2.18 27.50 30.94
CA THR A 85 -2.45 26.08 30.64
C THR A 85 -2.60 25.84 29.15
N TRP A 86 -3.41 26.63 28.44
CA TRP A 86 -3.62 26.47 27.00
C TRP A 86 -2.35 26.75 26.20
N LEU A 87 -1.60 27.80 26.55
CA LEU A 87 -0.33 28.12 25.89
C LEU A 87 0.69 26.99 26.06
N SER A 88 0.86 26.49 27.30
CA SER A 88 1.77 25.38 27.60
C SER A 88 1.35 24.10 26.88
N LEU A 89 0.04 23.80 26.85
CA LEU A 89 -0.52 22.66 26.13
C LEU A 89 -0.25 22.75 24.64
N MET A 90 -0.52 23.90 24.00
CA MET A 90 -0.28 24.09 22.57
C MET A 90 1.20 24.01 22.22
N LEU A 91 2.08 24.58 23.05
CA LEU A 91 3.52 24.49 22.87
C LEU A 91 4.01 23.04 22.95
N LEU A 92 3.65 22.31 24.02
CA LEU A 92 4.04 20.90 24.19
C LEU A 92 3.48 20.02 23.07
N LEU A 93 2.24 20.27 22.64
CA LEU A 93 1.63 19.56 21.52
C LEU A 93 2.38 19.84 20.20
N ALA A 94 2.73 21.11 19.94
CA ALA A 94 3.50 21.49 18.76
C ALA A 94 4.90 20.86 18.76
N VAL A 95 5.59 20.86 19.90
CA VAL A 95 6.88 20.18 20.07
C VAL A 95 6.73 18.69 19.83
N HIS A 96 5.75 18.03 20.45
CA HIS A 96 5.50 16.58 20.29
C HIS A 96 5.24 16.19 18.83
N LEU A 97 4.35 16.91 18.15
CA LEU A 97 4.06 16.67 16.73
C LEU A 97 5.28 16.97 15.86
N GLY A 98 6.00 18.06 16.14
CA GLY A 98 7.19 18.46 15.40
C GLY A 98 8.32 17.44 15.52
N THR A 99 8.58 16.91 16.72
CA THR A 99 9.58 15.86 16.94
C THR A 99 9.17 14.55 16.29
N ASN A 100 7.89 14.16 16.37
CA ASN A 100 7.40 12.97 15.68
C ASN A 100 7.51 13.09 14.16
N PHE A 101 7.17 14.25 13.61
CA PHE A 101 7.36 14.55 12.18
C PHE A 101 8.82 14.39 11.78
N LYS A 102 9.74 15.04 12.53
CA LYS A 102 11.18 14.94 12.27
C LYS A 102 11.69 13.50 12.36
N ALA A 103 11.27 12.75 13.38
CA ALA A 103 11.64 11.36 13.58
C ALA A 103 11.22 10.50 12.38
N VAL A 104 9.95 10.57 11.96
CA VAL A 104 9.44 9.79 10.80
C VAL A 104 10.18 10.17 9.51
N THR A 105 10.47 11.45 9.28
CA THR A 105 11.21 11.88 8.08
C THR A 105 12.70 11.53 8.08
N ALA A 106 13.27 11.20 9.24
CA ALA A 106 14.68 10.84 9.36
C ALA A 106 14.95 9.35 9.09
N VAL A 107 13.92 8.51 9.19
CA VAL A 107 14.04 7.07 8.97
C VAL A 107 14.10 6.77 7.47
N ALA A 108 15.12 6.02 7.04
CA ALA A 108 15.24 5.53 5.68
C ALA A 108 15.00 4.01 5.64
N LEU A 109 13.75 3.62 5.39
CA LEU A 109 13.37 2.21 5.29
C LEU A 109 13.95 1.57 4.02
N ARG A 110 14.37 0.31 4.14
CA ARG A 110 14.97 -0.46 3.03
C ARG A 110 13.95 -1.26 2.21
N THR A 111 12.70 -1.31 2.65
CA THR A 111 11.64 -2.05 1.96
C THR A 111 10.92 -1.16 0.95
N LEU A 112 10.42 -1.71 -0.15
CA LEU A 112 9.67 -0.95 -1.15
C LEU A 112 8.16 -1.03 -0.86
N ASN A 113 7.59 0.04 -0.30
CA ASN A 113 6.14 0.23 -0.28
C ASN A 113 5.68 0.87 -1.60
N ARG A 114 4.36 1.00 -1.78
CA ARG A 114 3.74 1.53 -3.01
C ARG A 114 4.34 2.88 -3.46
N GLN A 115 4.54 3.79 -2.52
CA GLN A 115 5.08 5.12 -2.79
C GLN A 115 6.57 5.10 -3.11
N ARG A 116 7.38 4.35 -2.36
CA ARG A 116 8.82 4.22 -2.63
C ARG A 116 9.07 3.54 -3.96
N THR A 117 8.29 2.52 -4.30
CA THR A 117 8.31 1.90 -5.64
C THR A 117 8.06 2.94 -6.71
N ASN A 118 7.01 3.77 -6.58
CA ASN A 118 6.73 4.83 -7.55
C ASN A 118 7.92 5.77 -7.75
N VAL A 119 8.52 6.25 -6.66
CA VAL A 119 9.65 7.19 -6.70
C VAL A 119 10.90 6.55 -7.33
N VAL A 120 11.26 5.33 -6.92
CA VAL A 120 12.48 4.67 -7.39
C VAL A 120 12.34 4.20 -8.84
N CYS A 121 11.22 3.59 -9.20
CA CYS A 121 11.00 3.08 -10.55
C CYS A 121 10.86 4.20 -11.57
N SER A 122 10.19 5.31 -11.23
CA SER A 122 10.13 6.46 -12.14
C SER A 122 11.49 7.09 -12.37
N ALA A 123 12.33 7.23 -11.34
CA ALA A 123 13.70 7.72 -11.50
C ALA A 123 14.53 6.79 -12.41
N PHE A 124 14.45 5.48 -12.18
CA PHE A 124 15.16 4.51 -13.01
C PHE A 124 14.71 4.55 -14.47
N LEU A 125 13.41 4.63 -14.72
CA LEU A 125 12.86 4.59 -16.07
C LEU A 125 13.06 5.91 -16.83
N ASP A 126 13.25 7.04 -16.12
CA ASP A 126 13.53 8.33 -16.76
C ASP A 126 15.04 8.60 -16.95
N THR A 127 15.90 8.22 -16.00
CA THR A 127 17.35 8.57 -16.02
C THR A 127 18.29 7.37 -16.02
N GLY A 128 17.79 6.16 -15.81
CA GLY A 128 18.61 4.97 -15.60
C GLY A 128 19.27 4.91 -14.22
N GLU A 129 19.00 5.85 -13.32
CA GLU A 129 19.57 5.87 -11.96
C GLU A 129 18.69 5.12 -10.95
N ILE A 130 19.31 4.32 -10.08
CA ILE A 130 18.62 3.72 -8.93
C ILE A 130 18.86 4.59 -7.69
N LEU A 131 17.77 5.11 -7.12
CA LEU A 131 17.83 5.84 -5.87
C LEU A 131 18.10 4.90 -4.70
N THR A 132 19.01 5.27 -3.80
CA THR A 132 19.23 4.59 -2.52
C THR A 132 18.05 4.83 -1.56
N PRO A 133 17.86 3.99 -0.52
CA PRO A 133 16.85 4.20 0.51
C PRO A 133 16.83 5.61 1.11
N ARG A 134 18.01 6.21 1.34
CA ARG A 134 18.13 7.59 1.87
C ARG A 134 17.74 8.68 0.88
N GLN A 135 17.94 8.44 -0.42
CA GLN A 135 17.52 9.37 -1.46
C GLN A 135 16.02 9.27 -1.73
N ALA A 136 15.45 8.07 -1.66
CA ALA A 136 14.01 7.86 -1.75
C ALA A 136 13.28 8.46 -0.53
N ALA A 137 13.79 8.26 0.68
CA ALA A 137 13.20 8.81 1.91
C ALA A 137 13.04 10.34 1.89
N ARG A 138 14.00 11.05 1.26
CA ARG A 138 13.92 12.52 1.07
C ARG A 138 12.83 12.98 0.10
N ARG A 139 12.31 12.08 -0.74
CA ARG A 139 11.23 12.32 -1.69
C ARG A 139 9.89 11.73 -1.24
N GLU A 140 9.87 11.04 -0.10
CA GLU A 140 8.63 10.53 0.48
C GLU A 140 7.74 11.67 0.97
N ARG A 141 6.44 11.50 0.79
CA ARG A 141 5.40 12.38 1.29
C ARG A 141 4.71 11.68 2.44
N ILE A 142 4.68 12.31 3.61
CA ILE A 142 4.06 11.71 4.80
C ILE A 142 2.56 11.47 4.60
N PHE A 143 1.88 12.38 3.90
CA PHE A 143 0.45 12.30 3.63
C PHE A 143 0.21 12.00 2.13
N GLU A 144 0.54 10.78 1.70
CA GLU A 144 0.11 10.24 0.40
C GLU A 144 -1.06 9.27 0.63
N ARG A 145 -2.05 9.30 -0.26
CA ARG A 145 -3.19 8.36 -0.16
C ARG A 145 -2.74 6.96 -0.56
N ASP A 146 -3.31 5.97 0.09
CA ASP A 146 -3.04 4.58 -0.27
C ASP A 146 -3.46 4.29 -1.73
N GLY A 147 -2.68 3.45 -2.39
CA GLY A 147 -2.94 3.02 -3.76
C GLY A 147 -2.57 4.03 -4.85
N VAL A 148 -2.06 5.22 -4.54
CA VAL A 148 -1.75 6.23 -5.57
C VAL A 148 -0.62 5.77 -6.50
N LEU A 149 -0.85 5.90 -7.82
CA LEU A 149 0.17 5.80 -8.86
C LEU A 149 0.62 7.21 -9.23
N ARG A 150 1.86 7.54 -8.89
CA ARG A 150 2.48 8.84 -9.20
C ARG A 150 3.79 8.60 -9.92
N TRP A 151 4.04 9.35 -10.98
CA TRP A 151 5.32 9.30 -11.68
C TRP A 151 6.26 10.38 -11.15
N GLY A 152 7.34 10.00 -10.47
CA GLY A 152 8.31 10.93 -9.89
C GLY A 152 7.66 11.97 -8.97
N GLU A 153 8.07 13.23 -9.13
CA GLU A 153 7.49 14.36 -8.38
C GLU A 153 6.23 14.95 -9.05
N SER A 154 5.81 14.40 -10.19
CA SER A 154 4.75 14.94 -11.04
C SER A 154 3.32 14.67 -10.52
N ARG A 155 2.32 14.90 -11.38
CA ARG A 155 0.89 14.71 -11.05
C ARG A 155 0.56 13.22 -10.85
N VAL A 156 -0.51 12.96 -10.10
CA VAL A 156 -1.07 11.61 -9.93
C VAL A 156 -1.57 11.09 -11.28
N LEU A 157 -1.14 9.90 -11.66
CA LEU A 157 -1.59 9.21 -12.88
C LEU A 157 -2.93 8.51 -12.66
N GLY A 158 -3.13 7.96 -11.46
CA GLY A 158 -4.32 7.22 -11.07
C GLY A 158 -4.09 6.50 -9.75
N ASN A 159 -4.83 5.41 -9.55
CA ASN A 159 -4.72 4.54 -8.40
C ASN A 159 -4.49 3.09 -8.85
N ALA A 160 -3.97 2.26 -7.97
CA ALA A 160 -3.87 0.82 -8.11
C ALA A 160 -4.30 0.12 -6.83
N GLU A 161 -4.97 -1.00 -6.99
CA GLU A 161 -5.26 -1.95 -5.93
C GLU A 161 -4.56 -3.27 -6.24
N ILE A 162 -3.90 -3.84 -5.23
CA ILE A 162 -3.13 -5.09 -5.35
C ILE A 162 -3.69 -6.17 -4.43
N GLY A 163 -3.70 -7.40 -4.92
CA GLY A 163 -4.23 -8.55 -4.17
C GLY A 163 -5.75 -8.55 -4.10
N VAL A 164 -6.44 -8.02 -5.11
CA VAL A 164 -7.91 -7.97 -5.10
C VAL A 164 -8.53 -9.29 -5.60
N LYS A 165 -9.83 -9.48 -5.29
CA LYS A 165 -10.63 -10.60 -5.79
C LYS A 165 -10.68 -10.60 -7.32
N LEU A 166 -10.65 -11.78 -7.93
CA LEU A 166 -10.84 -11.94 -9.38
C LEU A 166 -12.15 -11.31 -9.87
N THR A 167 -13.23 -11.39 -9.06
CA THR A 167 -14.52 -10.75 -9.38
C THR A 167 -14.45 -9.24 -9.51
N ALA A 168 -13.50 -8.56 -8.82
CA ALA A 168 -13.29 -7.13 -8.99
C ALA A 168 -12.63 -6.81 -10.34
N LEU A 169 -11.66 -7.62 -10.76
CA LEU A 169 -11.03 -7.51 -12.08
C LEU A 169 -12.01 -7.81 -13.20
N ILE A 170 -12.81 -8.88 -13.08
CA ILE A 170 -13.89 -9.21 -14.02
C ILE A 170 -14.89 -8.06 -14.11
N ARG A 171 -15.27 -7.47 -12.98
CA ARG A 171 -16.16 -6.31 -12.97
C ARG A 171 -15.52 -5.13 -13.71
N SER A 172 -14.23 -4.87 -13.53
CA SER A 172 -13.51 -3.80 -14.20
C SER A 172 -13.44 -4.00 -15.73
N LEU A 173 -13.25 -5.25 -16.19
CA LEU A 173 -13.31 -5.61 -17.61
C LEU A 173 -14.69 -5.31 -18.21
N HIS A 174 -15.77 -5.68 -17.52
CA HIS A 174 -17.14 -5.49 -18.00
C HIS A 174 -17.67 -4.05 -17.84
N GLN A 175 -17.20 -3.32 -16.83
CA GLN A 175 -17.70 -1.99 -16.48
C GLN A 175 -17.05 -0.85 -17.26
N SER A 176 -16.04 -1.09 -18.10
CA SER A 176 -15.57 -0.06 -19.03
C SER A 176 -16.71 0.18 -20.03
N PRO A 177 -17.49 1.27 -19.88
CA PRO A 177 -18.69 1.45 -20.66
C PRO A 177 -18.24 1.78 -22.07
N GLU A 178 -18.23 0.77 -22.93
CA GLU A 178 -18.19 1.00 -24.35
C GLU A 178 -19.39 1.88 -24.71
N CYS A 179 -19.12 2.96 -25.43
CA CYS A 179 -19.85 3.18 -26.68
C CYS A 179 -19.78 1.87 -27.46
N LYS A 180 -20.65 0.90 -27.16
CA LYS A 180 -20.76 -0.33 -27.94
C LYS A 180 -21.15 0.10 -29.34
N LYS A 181 -20.17 0.26 -30.24
CA LYS A 181 -20.47 0.15 -31.66
C LYS A 181 -20.98 -1.28 -31.84
N LYS A 182 -22.15 -1.43 -32.45
CA LYS A 182 -22.71 -2.75 -32.74
C LYS A 182 -21.64 -3.61 -33.43
N GLY A 183 -21.16 -4.66 -32.75
CA GLY A 183 -20.22 -5.64 -33.32
C GLY A 183 -18.81 -5.66 -32.73
N GLU A 184 -18.44 -4.78 -31.78
CA GLU A 184 -17.17 -4.93 -31.05
C GLU A 184 -17.33 -5.94 -29.90
N GLU A 185 -16.56 -7.02 -29.96
CA GLU A 185 -16.41 -7.97 -28.84
C GLU A 185 -15.44 -7.37 -27.81
N GLY A 186 -15.89 -7.25 -26.57
CA GLY A 186 -15.04 -6.82 -25.48
C GLY A 186 -13.97 -7.86 -25.13
N VAL A 187 -12.93 -7.44 -24.41
CA VAL A 187 -11.81 -8.31 -24.01
C VAL A 187 -12.31 -9.37 -23.03
N SER A 188 -12.15 -10.63 -23.41
CA SER A 188 -12.47 -11.77 -22.54
C SER A 188 -11.42 -11.94 -21.44
N LEU A 189 -11.84 -12.47 -20.28
CA LEU A 189 -10.93 -12.89 -19.22
C LEU A 189 -9.92 -13.94 -19.72
N THR A 190 -10.31 -14.81 -20.66
CA THR A 190 -9.42 -15.82 -21.23
C THR A 190 -8.30 -15.19 -22.05
N GLU A 191 -8.61 -14.15 -22.83
CA GLU A 191 -7.63 -13.42 -23.62
C GLU A 191 -6.63 -12.71 -22.70
N LEU A 192 -7.12 -12.05 -21.64
CA LEU A 192 -6.27 -11.44 -20.63
C LEU A 192 -5.41 -12.49 -19.90
N ALA A 193 -6.00 -13.62 -19.52
CA ALA A 193 -5.26 -14.70 -18.85
C ALA A 193 -4.14 -15.27 -19.73
N ASN A 194 -4.35 -15.35 -21.05
CA ASN A 194 -3.33 -15.76 -22.01
C ASN A 194 -2.17 -14.76 -22.09
N VAL A 195 -2.44 -13.45 -22.07
CA VAL A 195 -1.40 -12.41 -22.04
C VAL A 195 -0.48 -12.60 -20.81
N PHE A 196 -1.07 -12.90 -19.66
CA PHE A 196 -0.34 -13.07 -18.41
C PHE A 196 0.02 -14.53 -18.09
N GLN A 197 0.02 -15.44 -19.07
CA GLN A 197 0.21 -16.88 -18.79
C GLN A 197 1.50 -17.18 -18.01
N ASN A 198 2.58 -16.46 -18.33
CA ASN A 198 3.90 -16.63 -17.72
C ASN A 198 4.14 -15.76 -16.48
N GLU A 199 3.16 -14.94 -16.10
CA GLU A 199 3.26 -14.02 -14.97
C GLU A 199 2.53 -14.54 -13.74
N LYS A 200 2.93 -14.10 -12.54
CA LYS A 200 2.22 -14.41 -11.28
C LYS A 200 1.13 -13.41 -10.91
N HIS A 201 0.70 -12.59 -11.86
CA HIS A 201 -0.37 -11.63 -11.65
C HIS A 201 -1.21 -11.47 -12.92
N LEU A 202 -2.37 -10.86 -12.75
CA LEU A 202 -3.25 -10.37 -13.80
C LEU A 202 -3.51 -8.91 -13.47
N LEU A 203 -3.55 -8.04 -14.48
CA LEU A 203 -3.97 -6.66 -14.27
C LEU A 203 -4.88 -6.15 -15.35
N TRP A 204 -5.68 -5.14 -15.00
CA TRP A 204 -6.51 -4.40 -15.94
C TRP A 204 -6.64 -2.95 -15.54
N TYR A 205 -6.78 -2.04 -16.51
CA TYR A 205 -6.93 -0.61 -16.29
C TYR A 205 -8.36 -0.14 -16.57
N ASP A 206 -9.04 0.37 -15.55
CA ASP A 206 -10.31 1.07 -15.67
C ASP A 206 -10.08 2.54 -16.02
N VAL A 207 -10.34 2.91 -17.28
CA VAL A 207 -10.13 4.29 -17.78
C VAL A 207 -11.03 5.31 -17.08
N GLN A 208 -12.24 4.92 -16.66
CA GLN A 208 -13.17 5.84 -16.00
C GLN A 208 -12.70 6.18 -14.59
N LYS A 209 -12.31 5.15 -13.84
CA LYS A 209 -11.86 5.29 -12.45
C LYS A 209 -10.39 5.69 -12.35
N ARG A 210 -9.63 5.60 -13.46
CA ARG A 210 -8.16 5.67 -13.49
C ARG A 210 -7.55 4.71 -12.47
N LEU A 211 -8.06 3.49 -12.46
CA LEU A 211 -7.75 2.47 -11.47
C LEU A 211 -7.15 1.24 -12.15
N VAL A 212 -5.94 0.86 -11.76
CA VAL A 212 -5.37 -0.45 -12.10
C VAL A 212 -5.82 -1.46 -11.06
N THR A 213 -6.41 -2.55 -11.51
CA THR A 213 -6.83 -3.65 -10.65
C THR A 213 -5.84 -4.80 -10.82
N ILE A 214 -5.11 -5.18 -9.77
CA ILE A 214 -4.10 -6.25 -9.80
C ILE A 214 -4.59 -7.45 -9.00
N CYS A 215 -4.80 -8.58 -9.68
CA CYS A 215 -5.03 -9.88 -9.06
C CYS A 215 -3.72 -10.66 -9.01
N LEU A 216 -3.43 -11.27 -7.86
CA LEU A 216 -2.23 -12.07 -7.67
C LEU A 216 -2.56 -13.56 -7.82
N LYS A 217 -1.70 -14.31 -8.49
CA LYS A 217 -1.81 -15.78 -8.59
C LYS A 217 -1.27 -16.45 -7.33
N GLU A 218 -1.59 -17.72 -7.14
CA GLU A 218 -1.01 -18.51 -6.05
C GLU A 218 0.52 -18.53 -6.06
N LYS A 219 1.10 -18.65 -4.86
CA LYS A 219 2.55 -18.75 -4.63
C LYS A 219 3.37 -17.58 -5.20
N VAL A 220 2.74 -16.39 -5.32
CA VAL A 220 3.44 -15.16 -5.71
C VAL A 220 4.49 -14.77 -4.67
N SER A 221 5.69 -14.44 -5.14
CA SER A 221 6.78 -13.91 -4.33
C SER A 221 6.66 -12.38 -4.14
N PRO A 222 7.28 -11.81 -3.09
CA PRO A 222 7.32 -10.35 -2.90
C PRO A 222 7.92 -9.58 -4.09
N GLU A 223 8.90 -10.18 -4.78
CA GLU A 223 9.51 -9.60 -5.98
C GLU A 223 8.54 -9.59 -7.18
N GLU A 224 7.73 -10.63 -7.35
CA GLU A 224 6.69 -10.65 -8.37
C GLU A 224 5.53 -9.69 -8.04
N GLN A 225 5.23 -9.48 -6.75
CA GLN A 225 4.32 -8.40 -6.34
C GLN A 225 4.87 -7.03 -6.73
N LEU A 226 6.17 -6.80 -6.52
CA LEU A 226 6.84 -5.60 -6.97
C LEU A 226 6.73 -5.43 -8.49
N LYS A 227 7.01 -6.48 -9.27
CA LYS A 227 6.83 -6.47 -10.73
C LYS A 227 5.43 -6.04 -11.13
N SER A 228 4.40 -6.59 -10.48
CA SER A 228 3.00 -6.23 -10.78
C SER A 228 2.67 -4.76 -10.51
N TRP A 229 3.24 -4.18 -9.45
CA TRP A 229 3.05 -2.76 -9.12
C TRP A 229 3.79 -1.85 -10.10
N VAL A 230 5.01 -2.23 -10.49
CA VAL A 230 5.77 -1.53 -11.54
C VAL A 230 5.00 -1.55 -12.86
N HIS A 231 4.38 -2.69 -13.20
CA HIS A 231 3.53 -2.80 -14.38
C HIS A 231 2.32 -1.90 -14.34
N ALA A 232 1.62 -1.83 -13.21
CA ALA A 232 0.54 -0.87 -13.02
C ALA A 232 1.00 0.58 -13.21
N LEU A 233 2.18 0.94 -12.69
CA LEU A 233 2.74 2.28 -12.80
C LEU A 233 3.10 2.67 -14.24
N VAL A 234 3.80 1.78 -14.96
CA VAL A 234 4.18 1.99 -16.37
C VAL A 234 2.95 2.05 -17.26
N LEU A 235 2.01 1.13 -17.07
CA LEU A 235 0.73 1.11 -17.80
C LEU A 235 -0.03 2.43 -17.62
N ALA A 236 -0.13 2.92 -16.39
CA ALA A 236 -0.80 4.19 -16.11
C ALA A 236 -0.07 5.40 -16.75
N LYS A 237 1.28 5.36 -16.83
CA LYS A 237 2.06 6.40 -17.52
C LYS A 237 1.76 6.37 -19.02
N GLU A 238 1.80 5.20 -19.64
CA GLU A 238 1.63 5.04 -21.08
C GLU A 238 0.23 5.43 -21.54
N ILE A 239 -0.80 4.98 -20.82
CA ILE A 239 -2.19 5.39 -21.10
C ILE A 239 -2.35 6.91 -20.96
N ARG A 240 -1.73 7.52 -19.92
CA ARG A 240 -1.77 8.97 -19.73
C ARG A 240 -1.03 9.73 -20.83
N HIS A 241 0.05 9.17 -21.36
CA HIS A 241 0.82 9.74 -22.44
C HIS A 241 0.05 9.71 -23.77
N ARG A 242 -0.56 8.57 -24.11
CA ARG A 242 -1.39 8.42 -25.33
C ARG A 242 -2.72 9.18 -25.24
N TRP A 243 -3.30 9.28 -24.04
CA TRP A 243 -4.57 9.99 -23.77
C TRP A 243 -4.46 11.07 -22.68
N PRO A 244 -3.81 12.21 -22.96
CA PRO A 244 -3.56 13.26 -21.97
C PRO A 244 -4.84 14.01 -21.53
N LYS A 245 -5.82 14.16 -22.43
CA LYS A 245 -7.10 14.83 -22.18
C LYS A 245 -8.15 13.87 -21.60
N GLY A 246 -7.88 13.34 -20.41
CA GLY A 246 -8.86 12.51 -19.72
C GLY A 246 -10.08 13.32 -19.26
N GLY A 247 -11.17 13.32 -20.04
CA GLY A 247 -12.53 13.52 -19.50
C GLY A 247 -13.49 14.51 -20.17
N ALA A 248 -13.17 15.19 -21.27
CA ALA A 248 -14.12 16.16 -21.87
C ALA A 248 -14.76 15.70 -23.20
N ASP A 249 -14.10 14.82 -23.94
CA ASP A 249 -14.55 14.40 -25.26
C ASP A 249 -14.57 12.86 -25.34
N ASN A 250 -15.77 12.29 -25.51
CA ASN A 250 -15.98 10.85 -25.61
C ASN A 250 -15.39 10.26 -26.90
N SER A 251 -15.06 11.08 -27.90
CA SER A 251 -14.54 10.64 -29.20
C SER A 251 -13.11 10.05 -29.12
N ASN A 252 -12.36 10.38 -28.06
CA ASN A 252 -10.96 9.99 -27.91
C ASN A 252 -10.74 9.11 -26.67
N ARG A 253 -11.56 8.08 -26.47
CA ARG A 253 -11.29 7.04 -25.45
C ARG A 253 -10.67 5.81 -26.12
N PRO A 254 -9.70 5.14 -25.49
CA PRO A 254 -9.14 3.91 -26.04
C PRO A 254 -10.19 2.81 -26.05
N SER A 255 -10.23 2.02 -27.13
CA SER A 255 -11.01 0.78 -27.18
C SER A 255 -10.43 -0.24 -26.20
N GLN A 256 -11.21 -1.27 -25.84
CA GLN A 256 -10.70 -2.33 -24.96
C GLN A 256 -9.53 -3.08 -25.61
N GLN A 257 -9.56 -3.30 -26.92
CA GLN A 257 -8.46 -3.96 -27.62
C GLN A 257 -7.19 -3.10 -27.62
N ALA A 258 -7.31 -1.79 -27.85
CA ALA A 258 -6.16 -0.88 -27.76
C ALA A 258 -5.57 -0.85 -26.33
N LEU A 259 -6.41 -0.95 -25.29
CA LEU A 259 -5.92 -1.09 -23.92
C LEU A 259 -5.18 -2.42 -23.71
N LEU A 260 -5.71 -3.52 -24.23
CA LEU A 260 -5.07 -4.82 -24.12
C LEU A 260 -3.72 -4.85 -24.86
N ASP A 261 -3.62 -4.21 -26.02
CA ASP A 261 -2.36 -4.08 -26.75
C ASP A 261 -1.32 -3.28 -25.95
N ILE A 262 -1.72 -2.17 -25.31
CA ILE A 262 -0.82 -1.45 -24.38
C ILE A 262 -0.43 -2.31 -23.18
N VAL A 263 -1.35 -3.13 -22.66
CA VAL A 263 -1.04 -4.07 -21.57
C VAL A 263 0.01 -5.09 -22.02
N ARG A 264 -0.08 -5.62 -23.25
CA ARG A 264 0.92 -6.51 -23.85
C ARG A 264 2.27 -5.81 -24.01
N GLU A 265 2.29 -4.65 -24.68
CA GLU A 265 3.51 -3.86 -24.90
C GLU A 265 4.23 -3.55 -23.59
N THR A 266 3.50 -3.03 -22.59
CA THR A 266 4.09 -2.69 -21.29
C THR A 266 4.51 -3.91 -20.49
N LEU A 267 3.87 -5.07 -20.68
CA LEU A 267 4.27 -6.32 -20.05
C LEU A 267 5.62 -6.80 -20.61
N ASP A 268 5.79 -6.75 -21.93
CA ASP A 268 7.01 -7.16 -22.61
C ASP A 268 8.20 -6.25 -22.21
N ASP A 269 7.98 -4.94 -22.18
CA ASP A 269 8.98 -3.95 -21.72
C ASP A 269 9.46 -4.21 -20.29
N ILE A 270 8.54 -4.58 -19.41
CA ILE A 270 8.86 -4.91 -18.02
C ILE A 270 9.52 -6.28 -17.92
N GLY A 271 9.10 -7.24 -18.72
CA GLY A 271 9.74 -8.55 -18.82
C GLY A 271 11.24 -8.43 -19.09
N MET A 272 11.63 -7.52 -19.99
CA MET A 272 13.04 -7.27 -20.33
C MET A 272 13.79 -6.44 -19.29
N SER A 273 13.13 -5.45 -18.67
CA SER A 273 13.79 -4.46 -17.82
C SER A 273 13.79 -4.79 -16.32
N PHE A 274 12.89 -5.66 -15.85
CA PHE A 274 12.67 -5.88 -14.43
C PHE A 274 13.81 -6.62 -13.73
N THR A 275 14.38 -7.67 -14.32
CA THR A 275 15.49 -8.42 -13.70
C THR A 275 16.76 -7.56 -13.52
N PRO A 276 17.22 -6.79 -14.53
CA PRO A 276 18.29 -5.82 -14.33
C PRO A 276 17.95 -4.76 -13.27
N MET A 277 16.70 -4.27 -13.26
CA MET A 277 16.25 -3.31 -12.25
C MET A 277 16.31 -3.91 -10.84
N SER A 278 15.83 -5.15 -10.65
CA SER A 278 15.77 -5.81 -9.34
C SER A 278 17.18 -6.10 -8.79
N GLN A 279 18.12 -6.48 -9.65
CA GLN A 279 19.53 -6.61 -9.27
C GLN A 279 20.10 -5.27 -8.79
N ARG A 280 19.94 -4.19 -9.58
CA ARG A 280 20.47 -2.86 -9.20
C ARG A 280 19.80 -2.30 -7.95
N LEU A 281 18.52 -2.61 -7.71
CA LEU A 281 17.83 -2.29 -6.46
C LEU A 281 18.51 -2.97 -5.25
N ARG A 282 18.84 -4.26 -5.36
CA ARG A 282 19.56 -4.99 -4.30
C ARG A 282 20.94 -4.41 -4.04
N GLU A 283 21.68 -4.09 -5.10
CA GLU A 283 23.00 -3.43 -5.02
C GLU A 283 22.92 -2.06 -4.34
N ALA A 284 21.85 -1.29 -4.59
CA ALA A 284 21.59 -0.01 -3.92
C ALA A 284 21.10 -0.15 -2.46
N GLY A 285 20.93 -1.38 -1.98
CA GLY A 285 20.59 -1.70 -0.59
C GLY A 285 19.09 -1.89 -0.31
N TRP A 286 18.24 -2.02 -1.33
CA TRP A 286 16.82 -2.34 -1.15
C TRP A 286 16.60 -3.80 -0.78
N ASP A 287 15.64 -4.04 0.11
CA ASP A 287 15.13 -5.36 0.46
C ASP A 287 13.87 -5.66 -0.36
N LEU A 288 14.02 -6.57 -1.33
CA LEU A 288 12.95 -7.03 -2.21
C LEU A 288 12.22 -8.27 -1.66
N GLY A 289 12.68 -8.83 -0.53
CA GLY A 289 12.08 -10.01 0.09
C GLY A 289 10.90 -9.69 1.01
N ALA A 290 10.65 -8.41 1.29
CA ALA A 290 9.58 -7.98 2.19
C ALA A 290 8.26 -7.71 1.40
N PRO A 291 7.14 -8.38 1.74
CA PRO A 291 5.85 -8.21 1.05
C PRO A 291 5.10 -6.95 1.52
N VAL A 292 5.66 -5.75 1.27
CA VAL A 292 5.15 -4.48 1.85
C VAL A 292 4.22 -3.70 0.92
N LEU A 293 3.94 -4.26 -0.27
CA LEU A 293 2.99 -3.68 -1.24
C LEU A 293 1.54 -4.03 -0.92
N GLU A 294 1.29 -5.14 -0.22
CA GLU A 294 -0.01 -5.48 0.34
C GLU A 294 -0.11 -4.92 1.76
N THR A 295 -0.91 -3.88 1.94
CA THR A 295 -1.17 -3.26 3.25
C THR A 295 -2.24 -4.00 4.05
N VAL A 296 -2.98 -4.89 3.39
CA VAL A 296 -4.01 -5.77 3.95
C VAL A 296 -3.87 -7.17 3.33
N PRO A 297 -4.32 -8.24 4.00
CA PRO A 297 -4.34 -9.57 3.41
C PRO A 297 -5.10 -9.59 2.08
N GLY A 298 -4.42 -10.01 1.01
CA GLY A 298 -4.98 -10.07 -0.34
C GLY A 298 -5.51 -11.44 -0.72
N TYR A 299 -6.25 -11.48 -1.83
CA TYR A 299 -6.76 -12.69 -2.47
C TYR A 299 -5.70 -13.29 -3.41
N ARG A 300 -5.78 -14.60 -3.63
CA ARG A 300 -4.95 -15.34 -4.59
C ARG A 300 -5.85 -16.09 -5.54
N VAL A 301 -5.46 -16.12 -6.81
CA VAL A 301 -6.18 -16.86 -7.85
C VAL A 301 -5.40 -18.14 -8.16
N GLY A 302 -6.03 -19.28 -7.88
CA GLY A 302 -5.58 -20.58 -8.36
C GLY A 302 -6.13 -20.85 -9.75
N ILE A 303 -5.29 -21.35 -10.65
CA ILE A 303 -5.75 -21.87 -11.94
C ILE A 303 -5.79 -23.38 -11.80
N CYS A 304 -6.98 -23.95 -11.61
CA CYS A 304 -7.17 -25.39 -11.69
C CYS A 304 -7.19 -25.81 -13.15
N SER A 305 -6.23 -26.64 -13.56
CA SER A 305 -6.35 -27.36 -14.82
C SER A 305 -7.44 -28.40 -14.64
N ILE A 306 -8.59 -28.21 -15.30
CA ILE A 306 -9.62 -29.24 -15.35
C ILE A 306 -9.13 -30.27 -16.37
N GLU A 307 -8.52 -31.35 -15.91
CA GLU A 307 -8.37 -32.54 -16.72
C GLU A 307 -9.76 -33.11 -16.96
N ILE A 308 -10.33 -32.82 -18.13
CA ILE A 308 -11.55 -33.49 -18.59
C ILE A 308 -11.14 -34.92 -18.93
N THR A 309 -11.15 -35.80 -17.94
CA THR A 309 -11.16 -37.24 -18.21
C THR A 309 -12.45 -37.54 -18.95
N SER A 310 -12.35 -37.95 -20.22
CA SER A 310 -13.49 -38.50 -20.93
C SER A 310 -13.86 -39.84 -20.29
N ALA A 311 -14.71 -39.80 -19.27
CA ALA A 311 -15.26 -40.99 -18.66
C ALA A 311 -16.35 -41.55 -19.60
N GLY A 312 -15.92 -42.46 -20.48
CA GLY A 312 -16.78 -43.49 -21.04
C GLY A 312 -17.41 -44.29 -19.90
N GLY A 313 -18.67 -44.65 -20.08
CA GLY A 313 -19.54 -45.17 -19.02
C GLY A 313 -19.03 -46.42 -18.32
N GLY A 314 -19.26 -46.45 -17.01
CA GLY A 314 -19.12 -47.62 -16.16
C GLY A 314 -19.64 -47.27 -14.77
N ARG A 315 -20.85 -47.73 -14.46
CA ARG A 315 -21.39 -47.79 -13.09
C ARG A 315 -20.45 -48.62 -12.23
N ASP A 316 -20.15 -48.16 -11.01
CA ASP A 316 -20.38 -48.95 -9.79
C ASP A 316 -20.18 -48.13 -8.51
N ASP A 317 -20.88 -48.60 -7.48
CA ASP A 317 -21.25 -47.94 -6.23
C ASP A 317 -20.15 -47.84 -5.14
N THR A 318 -20.38 -46.87 -4.25
CA THR A 318 -20.01 -46.80 -2.81
C THR A 318 -18.54 -46.73 -2.38
N THR A 319 -18.14 -45.62 -1.74
CA THR A 319 -18.05 -45.53 -0.26
C THR A 319 -17.60 -44.14 0.19
N ALA A 320 -18.29 -43.62 1.21
CA ALA A 320 -17.99 -42.36 1.87
C ALA A 320 -16.76 -42.47 2.79
N LYS A 321 -15.84 -41.50 2.72
CA LYS A 321 -15.00 -41.08 3.84
C LYS A 321 -14.84 -39.57 3.82
N GLY A 322 -15.20 -38.95 4.95
CA GLY A 322 -15.16 -37.52 5.16
C GLY A 322 -13.75 -36.94 5.11
N GLY A 323 -13.66 -35.76 4.54
CA GLY A 323 -12.50 -34.88 4.55
C GLY A 323 -13.00 -33.44 4.55
N GLU A 324 -12.44 -32.65 5.46
CA GLU A 324 -12.88 -31.34 5.91
C GLU A 324 -13.21 -30.34 4.79
N ALA A 325 -14.29 -29.59 5.03
CA ALA A 325 -14.68 -28.43 4.24
C ALA A 325 -13.61 -27.33 4.30
N LYS A 326 -12.73 -27.29 3.30
CA LYS A 326 -12.04 -26.05 2.93
C LYS A 326 -12.95 -25.23 2.03
N LYS A 327 -13.31 -24.05 2.52
CA LYS A 327 -13.96 -22.99 1.76
C LYS A 327 -12.98 -22.43 0.74
N ASP A 328 -13.07 -22.93 -0.48
CA ASP A 328 -12.54 -22.28 -1.67
C ASP A 328 -13.70 -21.51 -2.35
N ILE A 329 -13.51 -20.21 -2.55
CA ILE A 329 -14.27 -19.34 -3.47
C ILE A 329 -13.24 -18.63 -4.34
#